data_AF-A0A7W0RTI5-F1
#
_entry.id   AF-A0A7W0RTI5-F1
#
_cell.length_a   1.000
_cell.length_b   1.000
_cell.length_c   1.000
_cell.angle_alpha   90.00
_cell.angle_beta   90.00
_cell.angle_gamma   90.00
#
_symmetry.space_group_name_H-M   'P 1'
#
loop_
_entity.id
_entity.type
_entity.pdbx_description
1 polymer ?
#
loop_
_entity_poly.entity_id
_entity_poly.type
_entity_poly.pdbx_seq_one_letter_code
_entity_poly.pdbx_strand_id
1 'polypeptide(L)'
;MKQPNIKRNREQPADEPQPHAQAWFEPRLVALVVAVKLSLFLFGVQCYQVLSNQLTAGLRGRLEIWHRWDALHYVDIARLGYTNVGEKNVLIVFFPLYPWLVRAFAWVSGEYLLSAFVVSGLASVAVALLLKQLVQLDFASDIADAAVVFLLIFPTSYFLHIGYTESLFLALTLGCFLAARTDRWALACVLAGLAGLTRINGLFLIPALLAEAYQQYRTTRRWQRQWLWIGIAPL
;
A
#
# COMPACT_ATOMS: atom_id res chain seq x y z
N MET A 1 20.51 -34.35 -64.70
CA MET A 1 19.23 -34.64 -64.04
C MET A 1 19.45 -34.53 -62.52
N LYS A 2 18.81 -33.53 -61.89
CA LYS A 2 18.55 -33.28 -60.45
C LYS A 2 19.67 -33.44 -59.40
N GLN A 3 20.13 -32.29 -58.87
CA GLN A 3 20.76 -32.18 -57.56
C GLN A 3 19.75 -32.51 -56.45
N PRO A 4 20.14 -33.21 -55.36
CA PRO A 4 19.24 -33.51 -54.25
C PRO A 4 19.03 -32.25 -53.39
N ASN A 5 17.77 -31.84 -53.28
CA ASN A 5 17.31 -30.68 -52.53
C ASN A 5 17.29 -31.01 -51.02
N ILE A 6 18.33 -30.61 -50.30
CA ILE A 6 18.41 -30.71 -48.85
C ILE A 6 17.49 -29.64 -48.25
N LYS A 7 16.27 -30.03 -47.89
CA LYS A 7 15.34 -29.19 -47.13
C LYS A 7 15.98 -28.90 -45.77
N ARG A 8 16.44 -27.65 -45.60
CA ARG A 8 16.88 -27.07 -44.34
C ARG A 8 15.67 -27.07 -43.38
N ASN A 9 15.65 -28.00 -42.43
CA ASN A 9 14.71 -27.97 -41.30
C ASN A 9 14.91 -26.63 -40.60
N ARG A 10 13.95 -25.70 -40.77
CA ARG A 10 13.82 -24.56 -39.87
C ARG A 10 13.31 -25.13 -38.56
N GLU A 11 14.20 -25.22 -37.58
CA GLU A 11 13.83 -25.31 -36.19
C GLU A 11 12.79 -24.21 -35.93
N GLN A 12 11.58 -24.62 -35.53
CA GLN A 12 10.59 -23.70 -35.00
C GLN A 12 11.24 -23.00 -33.80
N PRO A 13 11.18 -21.66 -33.71
CA PRO A 13 11.60 -20.99 -32.49
C PRO A 13 10.77 -21.56 -31.34
N ALA A 14 11.45 -22.03 -30.29
CA ALA A 14 10.83 -22.47 -29.07
C ALA A 14 9.80 -21.42 -28.63
N ASP A 15 8.60 -21.87 -28.24
CA ASP A 15 7.57 -21.04 -27.63
C ASP A 15 8.21 -20.14 -26.57
N GLU A 16 8.42 -18.86 -26.91
CA GLU A 16 8.71 -17.85 -25.90
C GLU A 16 7.52 -17.86 -24.95
N PRO A 17 7.73 -18.05 -23.63
CA PRO A 17 6.64 -18.01 -22.68
C PRO A 17 5.97 -16.64 -22.82
N GLN A 18 4.74 -16.66 -23.35
CA GLN A 18 3.93 -15.45 -23.41
C GLN A 18 3.81 -14.89 -21.99
N PRO A 19 3.98 -13.57 -21.78
CA PRO A 19 3.82 -12.98 -20.48
C PRO A 19 2.38 -13.23 -20.04
N HIS A 20 2.18 -14.24 -19.19
CA HIS A 20 0.90 -14.51 -18.58
C HIS A 20 0.44 -13.20 -17.97
N ALA A 21 -0.71 -12.67 -18.41
CA ALA A 21 -1.33 -11.51 -17.81
C ALA A 21 -1.51 -11.83 -16.32
N GLN A 22 -0.58 -11.33 -15.52
CA GLN A 22 -0.44 -11.72 -14.12
C GLN A 22 -1.70 -11.23 -13.41
N ALA A 23 -2.45 -12.17 -12.82
CA ALA A 23 -3.70 -11.82 -12.18
C ALA A 23 -3.40 -10.85 -11.03
N TRP A 24 -3.90 -9.61 -11.14
CA TRP A 24 -3.68 -8.58 -10.12
C TRP A 24 -4.30 -8.93 -8.77
N PHE A 25 -5.29 -9.82 -8.78
CA PHE A 25 -6.02 -10.23 -7.60
C PHE A 25 -5.70 -11.67 -7.24
N GLU A 26 -5.15 -11.85 -6.04
CA GLU A 26 -4.84 -13.17 -5.50
C GLU A 26 -5.62 -13.42 -4.20
N PRO A 27 -6.69 -14.25 -4.24
CA PRO A 27 -7.55 -14.44 -3.08
C PRO A 27 -6.83 -15.05 -1.88
N ARG A 28 -5.75 -15.81 -2.13
CA ARG A 28 -4.90 -16.41 -1.09
C ARG A 28 -4.19 -15.34 -0.24
N LEU A 29 -3.66 -14.30 -0.88
CA LEU A 29 -3.01 -13.18 -0.17
C LEU A 29 -4.01 -12.33 0.58
N VAL A 30 -5.17 -12.08 -0.01
CA VAL A 30 -6.26 -11.37 0.67
C VAL A 30 -6.67 -12.15 1.92
N ALA A 31 -6.86 -13.47 1.81
CA ALA A 31 -7.19 -14.33 2.93
C ALA A 31 -6.09 -14.31 4.00
N LEU A 32 -4.81 -14.31 3.61
CA LEU A 32 -3.67 -14.19 4.54
C LEU A 32 -3.71 -12.87 5.31
N VAL A 33 -3.85 -11.73 4.62
CA VAL A 33 -3.94 -10.40 5.26
C VAL A 33 -5.11 -10.35 6.25
N VAL A 34 -6.27 -10.87 5.84
CA VAL A 34 -7.45 -10.94 6.71
C VAL A 34 -7.21 -11.86 7.90
N ALA A 35 -6.59 -13.02 7.71
CA ALA A 35 -6.29 -13.97 8.78
C ALA A 35 -5.30 -13.39 9.81
N VAL A 36 -4.21 -12.77 9.34
CA VAL A 36 -3.24 -12.08 10.21
C VAL A 36 -3.92 -10.95 10.98
N LYS A 37 -4.72 -10.13 10.29
CA LYS A 37 -5.51 -9.07 10.92
C LYS A 37 -6.41 -9.65 12.01
N LEU A 38 -7.31 -10.58 11.67
CA LEU A 38 -8.23 -11.17 12.65
C LEU A 38 -7.49 -11.79 13.85
N SER A 39 -6.36 -12.47 13.60
CA SER A 39 -5.54 -13.05 14.66
C SER A 39 -5.00 -11.98 15.61
N LEU A 40 -4.43 -10.90 15.07
CA LEU A 40 -3.95 -9.75 15.87
C LEU A 40 -5.06 -9.08 16.66
N PHE A 41 -6.23 -8.88 16.04
CA PHE A 41 -7.38 -8.27 16.71
C PHE A 41 -7.90 -9.13 17.87
N LEU A 42 -8.08 -10.43 17.64
CA LEU A 42 -8.54 -11.36 18.67
C LEU A 42 -7.51 -11.48 19.80
N PHE A 43 -6.24 -11.61 19.46
CA PHE A 43 -5.16 -11.68 20.43
C PHE A 43 -5.09 -10.41 21.28
N GLY A 44 -5.11 -9.22 20.67
CA GLY A 44 -5.07 -7.95 21.40
C GLY A 44 -6.30 -7.72 22.28
N VAL A 45 -7.50 -8.12 21.81
CA VAL A 45 -8.71 -8.10 22.65
C VAL A 45 -8.55 -9.02 23.87
N GLN A 46 -8.07 -10.24 23.67
CA GLN A 46 -7.88 -11.20 24.75
C GLN A 46 -6.86 -10.70 25.78
N CYS A 47 -5.71 -10.20 25.31
CA CYS A 47 -4.69 -9.60 26.18
C CYS A 47 -5.26 -8.42 26.96
N TYR A 48 -6.02 -7.53 26.31
CA TYR A 48 -6.65 -6.40 26.98
C TYR A 48 -7.63 -6.85 28.07
N GLN A 49 -8.52 -7.80 27.77
CA GLN A 49 -9.49 -8.31 28.75
C GLN A 49 -8.81 -8.93 29.96
N VAL A 50 -7.75 -9.73 29.76
CA VAL A 50 -6.99 -10.36 30.83
C VAL A 50 -6.25 -9.32 31.68
N LEU A 51 -5.59 -8.35 31.05
CA LEU A 51 -4.77 -7.34 31.75
C LEU A 51 -5.61 -6.26 32.44
N SER A 52 -6.73 -5.85 31.84
CA SER A 52 -7.61 -4.81 32.39
C SER A 52 -8.70 -5.36 33.31
N ASN A 53 -8.91 -6.69 33.31
CA ASN A 53 -10.02 -7.35 33.98
C ASN A 53 -11.39 -6.75 33.62
N GLN A 54 -11.54 -6.29 32.37
CA GLN A 54 -12.77 -5.71 31.84
C GLN A 54 -13.24 -6.48 30.61
N LEU A 55 -14.54 -6.76 30.52
CA LEU A 55 -15.15 -7.37 29.33
C LEU A 55 -15.39 -6.31 28.26
N THR A 56 -14.90 -6.56 27.04
CA THR A 56 -15.22 -5.72 25.87
C THR A 56 -16.50 -6.22 25.20
N ALA A 57 -17.62 -5.55 25.48
CA ALA A 57 -18.91 -5.91 24.92
C ALA A 57 -19.08 -5.38 23.48
N GLY A 58 -19.57 -6.26 22.59
CA GLY A 58 -19.90 -5.92 21.20
C GLY A 58 -18.70 -5.64 20.28
N LEU A 59 -18.97 -5.40 19.00
CA LEU A 59 -17.93 -5.10 17.99
C LEU A 59 -17.24 -3.76 18.30
N ARG A 60 -18.02 -2.73 18.63
CA ARG A 60 -17.50 -1.39 18.92
C ARG A 60 -16.53 -1.40 20.10
N GLY A 61 -16.90 -2.03 21.23
CA GLY A 61 -16.01 -2.13 22.39
C GLY A 61 -14.69 -2.85 22.11
N ARG A 62 -14.70 -3.84 21.20
CA ARG A 62 -13.48 -4.53 20.74
C ARG A 62 -12.64 -3.68 19.79
N LEU A 63 -13.23 -2.77 19.02
CA LEU A 63 -12.50 -1.83 18.17
C LEU A 63 -11.94 -0.65 18.98
N GLU A 64 -12.66 -0.22 20.01
CA GLU A 64 -12.30 0.93 20.86
C GLU A 64 -10.95 0.75 21.56
N ILE A 65 -10.53 -0.49 21.88
CA ILE A 65 -9.22 -0.73 22.49
C ILE A 65 -8.06 -0.30 21.60
N TRP A 66 -8.29 -0.30 20.28
CA TRP A 66 -7.34 0.07 19.23
C TRP A 66 -7.48 1.55 18.83
N HIS A 67 -8.52 2.24 19.33
CA HIS A 67 -8.73 3.67 19.14
C HIS A 67 -7.88 4.46 20.13
N ARG A 68 -6.56 4.39 19.98
CA ARG A 68 -5.60 5.02 20.91
C ARG A 68 -4.58 5.87 20.17
N TRP A 69 -3.95 6.78 20.93
CA TRP A 69 -2.89 7.67 20.44
C TRP A 69 -3.36 8.48 19.21
N ASP A 70 -2.66 8.39 18.08
CA ASP A 70 -2.96 9.19 16.89
C ASP A 70 -4.23 8.74 16.16
N ALA A 71 -4.72 7.52 16.37
CA ALA A 71 -6.00 7.08 15.81
C ALA A 71 -7.15 8.00 16.23
N LEU A 72 -7.11 8.49 17.48
CA LEU A 72 -8.11 9.43 18.03
C LEU A 72 -8.15 10.71 17.19
N HIS A 73 -6.97 11.25 16.89
CA HIS A 73 -6.81 12.48 16.10
C HIS A 73 -7.32 12.30 14.67
N TYR A 74 -7.00 11.17 14.01
CA TYR A 74 -7.48 10.91 12.65
C TYR A 74 -9.01 10.80 12.59
N VAL A 75 -9.64 10.09 13.54
CA VAL A 75 -11.09 9.95 13.63
C VAL A 75 -11.75 11.30 13.95
N ASP A 76 -11.15 12.09 14.85
CA ASP A 76 -11.63 13.44 15.17
C ASP A 76 -11.60 14.38 13.97
N ILE A 77 -10.51 14.40 13.21
CA ILE A 77 -10.40 15.22 11.98
C ILE A 77 -11.41 14.73 10.93
N ALA A 78 -11.59 13.42 10.80
CA ALA A 78 -12.58 12.87 9.87
C ALA A 78 -14.00 13.33 10.23
N ARG A 79 -14.32 13.37 11.53
CA ARG A 79 -15.65 13.73 12.05
C ARG A 79 -15.91 15.23 12.06
N LEU A 80 -14.96 16.02 12.54
CA LEU A 80 -15.13 17.46 12.83
C LEU A 80 -14.54 18.35 11.73
N GLY A 81 -13.67 17.80 10.88
CA GLY A 81 -12.81 18.60 10.02
C GLY A 81 -11.71 19.30 10.80
N TYR A 82 -10.91 20.10 10.08
CA TYR A 82 -9.93 20.98 10.70
C TYR A 82 -10.63 22.17 11.35
N THR A 83 -10.37 22.40 12.63
CA THR A 83 -10.87 23.55 13.39
C THR A 83 -9.70 24.48 13.74
N ASN A 84 -9.97 25.78 13.82
CA ASN A 84 -9.03 26.79 14.30
C ASN A 84 -9.36 27.27 15.73
N VAL A 85 -10.42 26.72 16.34
CA VAL A 85 -10.89 27.09 17.69
C VAL A 85 -10.90 25.89 18.63
N GLY A 86 -10.66 26.16 19.92
CA GLY A 86 -10.61 25.17 20.99
C GLY A 86 -9.34 24.32 21.00
N GLU A 87 -9.29 23.34 21.91
CA GLU A 87 -8.12 22.46 22.11
C GLU A 87 -7.77 21.63 20.87
N LYS A 88 -8.73 21.39 19.97
CA LYS A 88 -8.54 20.59 18.75
C LYS A 88 -7.91 21.38 17.59
N ASN A 89 -7.54 22.65 17.79
CA ASN A 89 -6.83 23.42 16.77
C ASN A 89 -5.42 22.88 16.47
N VAL A 90 -4.82 22.17 17.43
CA VAL A 90 -3.50 21.52 17.28
C VAL A 90 -3.50 20.42 16.23
N LEU A 91 -4.67 19.93 15.82
CA LEU A 91 -4.81 18.86 14.83
C LEU A 91 -4.38 19.26 13.42
N ILE A 92 -4.08 20.55 13.19
CA ILE A 92 -3.52 21.07 11.93
C ILE A 92 -2.21 20.39 11.50
N VAL A 93 -1.48 19.78 12.44
CA VAL A 93 -0.24 19.04 12.16
C VAL A 93 -0.46 17.70 11.45
N PHE A 94 -1.68 17.16 11.49
CA PHE A 94 -2.01 15.90 10.85
C PHE A 94 -2.37 16.12 9.39
N PHE A 95 -1.90 15.19 8.56
CA PHE A 95 -2.07 15.23 7.12
C PHE A 95 -3.47 14.78 6.68
N PRO A 96 -4.01 15.31 5.57
CA PRO A 96 -5.45 15.25 5.31
C PRO A 96 -5.95 13.99 4.60
N LEU A 97 -5.12 13.29 3.82
CA LEU A 97 -5.63 12.25 2.90
C LEU A 97 -6.33 11.12 3.63
N TYR A 98 -5.74 10.64 4.72
CA TYR A 98 -6.31 9.54 5.49
C TYR A 98 -7.63 9.93 6.19
N PRO A 99 -7.72 11.03 6.97
CA PRO A 99 -9.01 11.51 7.49
C PRO A 99 -10.08 11.75 6.43
N TRP A 100 -9.72 12.26 5.25
CA TRP A 100 -10.67 12.46 4.15
C TRP A 100 -11.26 11.14 3.64
N LEU A 101 -10.42 10.10 3.47
CA LEU A 101 -10.88 8.77 3.10
C LEU A 101 -11.75 8.15 4.19
N VAL A 102 -11.36 8.28 5.46
CA VAL A 102 -12.18 7.81 6.59
C VAL A 102 -13.54 8.50 6.59
N ARG A 103 -13.59 9.81 6.36
CA ARG A 103 -14.85 10.56 6.24
C ARG A 103 -15.71 10.09 5.08
N ALA A 104 -15.10 9.81 3.92
CA ALA A 104 -15.83 9.31 2.75
C ALA A 104 -16.50 7.94 3.01
N PHE A 105 -15.81 7.02 3.71
CA PHE A 105 -16.40 5.76 4.13
C PHE A 105 -17.44 5.95 5.24
N ALA A 106 -17.21 6.89 6.16
CA ALA A 106 -18.14 7.20 7.24
C ALA A 106 -19.46 7.80 6.74
N TRP A 107 -19.45 8.50 5.60
CA TRP A 107 -20.69 8.95 4.95
C TRP A 107 -21.63 7.81 4.57
N VAL A 108 -21.08 6.62 4.29
CA VAL A 108 -21.86 5.43 3.93
C VAL A 108 -22.15 4.57 5.17
N SER A 109 -21.17 4.38 6.05
CA SER A 109 -21.29 3.48 7.21
C SER A 109 -21.95 4.11 8.43
N GLY A 110 -21.95 5.46 8.53
CA GLY A 110 -22.37 6.20 9.72
C GLY A 110 -21.41 6.11 10.92
N GLU A 111 -20.30 5.38 10.80
CA GLU A 111 -19.40 5.06 11.91
C GLU A 111 -17.93 5.31 11.52
N TYR A 112 -17.32 6.33 12.14
CA TYR A 112 -15.98 6.79 11.78
C TYR A 112 -14.86 5.84 12.22
N LEU A 113 -15.00 5.20 13.38
CA LEU A 113 -14.01 4.27 13.89
C LEU A 113 -13.94 3.03 13.00
N LEU A 114 -15.09 2.43 12.68
CA LEU A 114 -15.17 1.32 11.73
C LEU A 114 -14.60 1.71 10.37
N SER A 115 -14.92 2.92 9.89
CA SER A 115 -14.41 3.43 8.62
C SER A 115 -12.89 3.54 8.60
N ALA A 116 -12.26 3.94 9.70
CA ALA A 116 -10.80 3.93 9.84
C ALA A 116 -10.22 2.52 9.67
N PHE A 117 -10.80 1.50 10.32
CA PHE A 117 -10.36 0.11 10.15
C PHE A 117 -10.57 -0.45 8.75
N VAL A 118 -11.64 -0.01 8.06
CA VAL A 118 -11.92 -0.39 6.68
C VAL A 118 -10.87 0.22 5.75
N VAL A 119 -10.60 1.53 5.86
CA VAL A 119 -9.59 2.21 5.03
C VAL A 119 -8.22 1.56 5.21
N SER A 120 -7.74 1.39 6.44
CA SER A 120 -6.44 0.74 6.69
C SER A 120 -6.43 -0.75 6.31
N GLY A 121 -7.58 -1.43 6.41
CA GLY A 121 -7.74 -2.82 5.97
C GLY A 121 -7.60 -2.98 4.46
N LEU A 122 -8.32 -2.15 3.68
CA LEU A 122 -8.22 -2.13 2.23
C LEU A 122 -6.81 -1.74 1.77
N ALA A 123 -6.21 -0.74 2.43
CA ALA A 123 -4.83 -0.35 2.17
C ALA A 123 -3.82 -1.48 2.48
N SER A 124 -4.01 -2.24 3.56
CA SER A 124 -3.17 -3.41 3.87
C SER A 124 -3.25 -4.50 2.81
N VAL A 125 -4.44 -4.74 2.25
CA VAL A 125 -4.61 -5.68 1.14
C VAL A 125 -3.88 -5.15 -0.09
N ALA A 126 -4.00 -3.85 -0.39
CA ALA A 126 -3.25 -3.22 -1.48
C ALA A 126 -1.74 -3.33 -1.28
N VAL A 127 -1.22 -3.14 -0.05
CA VAL A 127 0.20 -3.36 0.28
C VAL A 127 0.65 -4.77 -0.11
N ALA A 128 -0.11 -5.80 0.28
CA ALA A 128 0.27 -7.19 -0.02
C ALA A 128 0.31 -7.47 -1.54
N LEU A 129 -0.69 -7.01 -2.28
CA LEU A 129 -0.77 -7.20 -3.73
C LEU A 129 0.33 -6.41 -4.46
N LEU A 130 0.53 -5.14 -4.09
CA LEU A 130 1.53 -4.27 -4.72
C LEU A 130 2.95 -4.71 -4.41
N LEU A 131 3.24 -5.14 -3.17
CA LEU A 131 4.55 -5.65 -2.80
C LEU A 131 4.89 -6.90 -3.60
N LYS A 132 3.94 -7.85 -3.72
CA LYS A 132 4.17 -9.06 -4.51
C LYS A 132 4.53 -8.71 -5.95
N GLN A 133 3.74 -7.85 -6.59
CA GLN A 133 3.98 -7.44 -7.98
C GLN A 133 5.31 -6.73 -8.14
N LEU A 134 5.67 -5.85 -7.21
CA LEU A 134 6.94 -5.14 -7.25
C LEU A 134 8.13 -6.09 -7.13
N VAL A 135 8.08 -7.05 -6.21
CA VAL A 135 9.16 -8.04 -6.04
C VAL A 135 9.23 -9.01 -7.23
N GLN A 136 8.10 -9.36 -7.84
CA GLN A 136 8.05 -10.22 -9.02
C GLN A 136 8.68 -9.59 -10.28
N LEU A 137 8.96 -8.29 -10.29
CA LEU A 137 9.72 -7.66 -11.38
C LEU A 137 11.18 -8.13 -11.41
N ASP A 138 11.76 -8.42 -10.24
CA ASP A 138 13.19 -8.71 -10.09
C ASP A 138 13.46 -10.14 -9.59
N PHE A 139 12.46 -10.80 -8.99
CA PHE A 139 12.62 -12.10 -8.33
C PHE A 139 11.51 -13.10 -8.67
N ALA A 140 11.75 -14.37 -8.38
CA ALA A 140 10.78 -15.44 -8.54
C ALA A 140 9.58 -15.29 -7.57
N SER A 141 8.46 -15.93 -7.91
CA SER A 141 7.18 -15.75 -7.19
C SER A 141 7.22 -16.23 -5.74
N ASP A 142 8.02 -17.25 -5.43
CA ASP A 142 8.22 -17.76 -4.08
C ASP A 142 8.89 -16.74 -3.16
N ILE A 143 9.88 -16.01 -3.68
CA ILE A 143 10.54 -14.90 -2.97
C ILE A 143 9.54 -13.76 -2.73
N ALA A 144 8.70 -13.45 -3.72
CA ALA A 144 7.66 -12.43 -3.58
C ALA A 144 6.61 -12.79 -2.52
N ASP A 145 6.17 -14.05 -2.49
CA ASP A 145 5.25 -14.55 -1.46
C ASP A 145 5.89 -14.49 -0.06
N ALA A 146 7.16 -14.88 0.06
CA ALA A 146 7.90 -14.78 1.32
C ALA A 146 8.04 -13.32 1.79
N ALA A 147 8.33 -12.38 0.88
CA ALA A 147 8.42 -10.95 1.21
C ALA A 147 7.11 -10.40 1.79
N VAL A 148 5.97 -10.77 1.20
CA VAL A 148 4.64 -10.39 1.71
C VAL A 148 4.38 -10.99 3.09
N VAL A 149 4.66 -12.29 3.26
CA VAL A 149 4.48 -12.96 4.56
C VAL A 149 5.33 -12.28 5.63
N PHE A 150 6.63 -12.04 5.37
CA PHE A 150 7.52 -11.40 6.32
C PHE A 150 7.08 -9.99 6.67
N LEU A 151 6.61 -9.21 5.69
CA LEU A 151 6.07 -7.88 5.97
C LEU A 151 4.85 -7.95 6.89
N LEU A 152 3.93 -8.89 6.68
CA LEU A 152 2.68 -8.99 7.44
C LEU A 152 2.89 -9.52 8.86
N ILE A 153 3.90 -10.38 9.10
CA ILE A 153 4.18 -10.92 10.44
C ILE A 153 5.21 -10.12 11.23
N PHE A 154 5.89 -9.16 10.59
CA PHE A 154 6.88 -8.32 11.25
C PHE A 154 6.25 -7.60 12.46
N PRO A 155 6.92 -7.48 13.62
CA PRO A 155 6.28 -6.96 14.84
C PRO A 155 5.61 -5.58 14.68
N THR A 156 6.14 -4.70 13.83
CA THR A 156 5.54 -3.37 13.60
C THR A 156 4.45 -3.37 12.52
N SER A 157 4.18 -4.51 11.87
CA SER A 157 3.11 -4.64 10.87
C SER A 157 1.72 -4.39 11.45
N TYR A 158 1.58 -4.42 12.79
CA TYR A 158 0.32 -4.10 13.44
C TYR A 158 -0.22 -2.72 13.03
N PHE A 159 0.65 -1.76 12.72
CA PHE A 159 0.27 -0.43 12.19
C PHE A 159 -0.42 -0.49 10.82
N LEU A 160 -0.18 -1.55 10.05
CA LEU A 160 -0.92 -1.79 8.81
C LEU A 160 -2.38 -2.15 9.13
N HIS A 161 -2.60 -2.90 10.21
CA HIS A 161 -3.87 -3.51 10.53
C HIS A 161 -4.85 -2.63 11.31
N ILE A 162 -4.36 -1.63 12.05
CA ILE A 162 -5.18 -0.70 12.84
C ILE A 162 -5.55 0.56 12.05
N GLY A 163 -6.45 1.39 12.59
CA GLY A 163 -6.94 2.63 11.97
C GLY A 163 -5.90 3.76 11.91
N TYR A 164 -4.79 3.52 11.23
CA TYR A 164 -3.63 4.39 11.09
C TYR A 164 -3.26 4.64 9.62
N THR A 165 -2.38 5.62 9.38
CA THR A 165 -1.99 6.08 8.03
C THR A 165 -0.98 5.16 7.34
N GLU A 166 -0.27 4.31 8.08
CA GLU A 166 0.90 3.54 7.66
C GLU A 166 0.59 2.58 6.50
N SER A 167 -0.55 1.88 6.57
CA SER A 167 -0.98 1.01 5.48
C SER A 167 -1.25 1.77 4.19
N LEU A 168 -1.93 2.93 4.28
CA LEU A 168 -2.22 3.77 3.13
C LEU A 168 -0.94 4.37 2.54
N PHE A 169 -0.06 4.91 3.39
CA PHE A 169 1.23 5.44 2.98
C PHE A 169 2.07 4.38 2.25
N LEU A 170 2.15 3.18 2.82
CA LEU A 170 2.93 2.09 2.23
C LEU A 170 2.32 1.60 0.92
N ALA A 171 1.00 1.50 0.81
CA ALA A 171 0.33 1.15 -0.45
C ALA A 171 0.64 2.18 -1.55
N LEU A 172 0.53 3.48 -1.25
CA LEU A 172 0.84 4.54 -2.20
C LEU A 172 2.32 4.54 -2.59
N THR A 173 3.22 4.26 -1.65
CA THR A 173 4.66 4.13 -1.87
C THR A 173 4.98 2.97 -2.80
N LEU A 174 4.47 1.77 -2.51
CA LEU A 174 4.69 0.58 -3.35
C LEU A 174 4.10 0.78 -4.75
N GLY A 175 2.89 1.34 -4.83
CA GLY A 175 2.26 1.68 -6.11
C GLY A 175 3.07 2.71 -6.90
N CYS A 176 3.67 3.68 -6.22
CA CYS A 176 4.56 4.68 -6.83
C CYS A 176 5.78 4.01 -7.49
N PHE A 177 6.49 3.14 -6.77
CA PHE A 177 7.63 2.40 -7.32
C PHE A 177 7.20 1.46 -8.45
N LEU A 178 6.09 0.73 -8.28
CA LEU A 178 5.57 -0.16 -9.32
C LEU A 178 5.24 0.61 -10.60
N ALA A 179 4.61 1.78 -10.47
CA ALA A 179 4.32 2.66 -11.59
C ALA A 179 5.60 3.19 -12.26
N ALA A 180 6.62 3.60 -11.49
CA ALA A 180 7.89 4.06 -12.03
C ALA A 180 8.65 2.94 -12.77
N ARG A 181 8.65 1.72 -12.21
CA ARG A 181 9.29 0.53 -12.78
C ARG A 181 8.56 -0.02 -14.02
N THR A 182 7.29 0.35 -14.22
CA THR A 182 6.49 -0.02 -15.39
C THR A 182 6.32 1.14 -16.40
N ASP A 183 7.23 2.13 -16.36
CA ASP A 183 7.24 3.32 -17.24
C ASP A 183 5.96 4.18 -17.16
N ARG A 184 5.19 4.10 -16.07
CA ARG A 184 3.99 4.92 -15.83
C ARG A 184 4.29 6.10 -14.90
N TRP A 185 5.24 6.94 -15.31
CA TRP A 185 5.78 8.04 -14.50
C TRP A 185 4.74 9.06 -14.00
N ALA A 186 3.71 9.36 -14.81
CA ALA A 186 2.63 10.26 -14.38
C ALA A 186 1.87 9.68 -13.17
N LEU A 187 1.56 8.39 -13.21
CA LEU A 187 0.91 7.69 -12.10
C LEU A 187 1.83 7.63 -10.88
N ALA A 188 3.13 7.38 -11.07
CA ALA A 188 4.11 7.37 -9.99
C ALA A 188 4.13 8.72 -9.25
N CYS A 189 4.13 9.84 -9.99
CA CYS A 189 4.14 11.18 -9.41
C CYS A 189 2.84 11.52 -8.66
N VAL A 190 1.68 11.12 -9.22
CA VAL A 190 0.39 11.27 -8.53
C VAL A 190 0.38 10.47 -7.22
N LEU A 191 0.84 9.22 -7.25
CA LEU A 191 0.91 8.37 -6.07
C LEU A 191 1.90 8.91 -5.03
N ALA A 192 3.05 9.43 -5.46
CA ALA A 192 4.02 10.09 -4.57
C ALA A 192 3.40 11.30 -3.87
N GLY A 193 2.62 12.10 -4.61
CA GLY A 193 1.91 13.24 -4.06
C GLY A 193 0.84 12.87 -3.04
N LEU A 194 0.03 11.86 -3.37
CA LEU A 194 -0.95 11.31 -2.43
C LEU A 194 -0.24 10.75 -1.19
N ALA A 195 0.92 10.11 -1.33
CA ALA A 195 1.70 9.64 -0.19
C ALA A 195 2.18 10.80 0.69
N GLY A 196 2.63 11.92 0.09
CA GLY A 196 2.95 13.16 0.81
C GLY A 196 1.76 13.73 1.59
N LEU A 197 0.53 13.60 1.08
CA LEU A 197 -0.70 13.97 1.78
C LEU A 197 -1.12 13.00 2.89
N THR A 198 -0.41 11.88 3.09
CA THR A 198 -0.62 11.01 4.25
C THR A 198 0.33 11.33 5.40
N ARG A 199 1.60 11.65 5.10
CA ARG A 199 2.68 11.89 6.07
C ARG A 199 3.84 12.65 5.40
N ILE A 200 4.60 13.40 6.20
CA ILE A 200 5.82 14.11 5.75
C ILE A 200 6.86 13.18 5.09
N ASN A 201 6.87 11.90 5.48
CA ASN A 201 7.78 10.90 4.93
C ASN A 201 7.60 10.69 3.41
N GLY A 202 6.43 11.05 2.85
CA GLY A 202 6.20 10.98 1.41
C GLY A 202 7.14 11.88 0.59
N LEU A 203 7.70 12.93 1.21
CA LEU A 203 8.68 13.79 0.54
C LEU A 203 9.96 13.03 0.12
N PHE A 204 10.31 11.95 0.83
CA PHE A 204 11.45 11.11 0.47
C PHE A 204 11.22 10.28 -0.81
N LEU A 205 10.00 10.22 -1.34
CA LEU A 205 9.76 9.60 -2.64
C LEU A 205 10.34 10.41 -3.79
N ILE A 206 10.54 11.73 -3.62
CA ILE A 206 11.17 12.57 -4.65
C ILE A 206 12.60 12.09 -4.96
N PRO A 207 13.54 12.07 -3.99
CA PRO A 207 14.89 11.58 -4.26
C PRO A 207 14.91 10.10 -4.65
N ALA A 208 13.98 9.28 -4.15
CA ALA A 208 13.90 7.87 -4.54
C ALA A 208 13.50 7.68 -6.02
N LEU A 209 12.51 8.43 -6.50
CA LEU A 209 12.11 8.43 -7.92
C LEU A 209 13.20 8.98 -8.83
N LEU A 210 13.95 10.00 -8.37
CA LEU A 210 15.13 10.49 -9.10
C LEU A 210 16.22 9.43 -9.21
N ALA A 211 16.47 8.66 -8.14
CA ALA A 211 17.42 7.55 -8.16
C ALA A 211 16.97 6.44 -9.12
N GLU A 212 15.67 6.11 -9.14
CA GLU A 212 15.09 5.16 -10.10
C GLU A 212 15.24 5.62 -11.55
N ALA A 213 14.90 6.88 -11.85
CA ALA A 213 15.08 7.46 -13.19
C ALA A 213 16.55 7.42 -13.62
N TYR A 214 17.48 7.72 -12.71
CA TYR A 214 18.90 7.63 -12.96
C TYR A 214 19.37 6.19 -13.22
N GLN A 215 18.85 5.21 -12.47
CA GLN A 215 19.16 3.79 -12.71
C GLN A 215 18.67 3.35 -14.10
N GLN A 216 17.44 3.71 -14.48
CA GLN A 216 16.91 3.42 -15.82
C GLN A 216 17.74 4.09 -16.92
N TYR A 217 18.18 5.34 -16.70
CA TYR A 217 19.09 6.03 -17.61
C TYR A 217 20.41 5.27 -17.79
N ARG A 218 21.01 4.79 -16.70
CA ARG A 218 22.29 4.06 -16.79
C ARG A 218 22.15 2.76 -17.58
N THR A 219 21.03 2.05 -17.45
CA THR A 219 20.79 0.78 -18.13
C THR A 219 20.46 0.98 -19.61
N THR A 220 19.57 1.92 -19.94
CA THR A 220 19.09 2.11 -21.32
C THR A 220 19.93 3.11 -22.12
N ARG A 221 20.67 4.00 -21.44
CA ARG A 221 21.32 5.21 -22.00
C ARG A 221 20.39 6.09 -22.83
N ARG A 222 19.08 5.99 -22.63
CA ARG A 222 18.07 6.76 -23.36
C ARG A 222 17.39 7.70 -22.40
N TRP A 223 17.21 8.94 -22.85
CA TRP A 223 16.47 9.93 -22.10
C TRP A 223 14.97 9.75 -22.37
N GLN A 224 14.17 9.54 -21.33
CA GLN A 224 12.72 9.48 -21.45
C GLN A 224 12.12 10.83 -21.06
N ARG A 225 11.33 11.44 -21.96
CA ARG A 225 10.60 12.70 -21.67
C ARG A 225 9.64 12.58 -20.49
N GLN A 226 9.24 11.36 -20.13
CA GLN A 226 8.32 11.09 -19.04
C GLN A 226 8.93 11.41 -17.66
N TRP A 227 10.25 11.51 -17.53
CA TRP A 227 10.88 11.91 -16.27
C TRP A 227 10.63 13.38 -15.92
N LEU A 228 10.18 14.21 -16.87
CA LEU A 228 9.77 15.59 -16.60
C LEU A 228 8.60 15.66 -15.60
N TRP A 229 7.80 14.60 -15.49
CA TRP A 229 6.76 14.51 -14.47
C TRP A 229 7.31 14.53 -13.04
N ILE A 230 8.57 14.12 -12.81
CA ILE A 230 9.19 14.16 -11.48
C ILE A 230 9.35 15.61 -10.99
N GLY A 231 9.60 16.56 -11.91
CA GLY A 231 9.63 17.98 -11.58
C GLY A 231 8.24 18.57 -11.28
N ILE A 232 7.18 17.85 -11.63
CA ILE A 232 5.76 18.19 -11.38
C ILE A 232 5.21 17.37 -10.20
N ALA A 233 5.91 16.33 -9.74
CA ALA A 233 5.55 15.57 -8.56
C ALA A 233 5.43 16.54 -7.38
N PRO A 234 4.33 16.48 -6.62
CA PRO A 234 3.91 17.66 -5.88
C PRO A 234 4.80 17.81 -4.64
N LEU A 235 5.37 19.00 -4.54
CA LEU A 235 5.49 19.72 -3.27
C LEU A 235 4.09 20.01 -2.73
#